data_AF-A0A7X9ADB3-F1
#
_entry.id   AF-A0A7X9ADB3-F1
#
_cell.length_a   1.000
_cell.length_b   1.000
_cell.length_c   1.000
_cell.angle_alpha   90.00
_cell.angle_beta   90.00
_cell.angle_gamma   90.00
#
_symmetry.space_group_name_H-M   'P 1'
#
loop_
_entity.id
_entity.type
_entity.pdbx_description
1 polymer ?
#
loop_
_entity_poly.entity_id
_entity_poly.type
_entity_poly.pdbx_seq_one_letter_code
_entity_poly.pdbx_strand_id
1 'polypeptide(L)'
;SQAKAILAGNEPIYPTRSEIREAIVTHLDLMIEYFGEEAACKAMRKHAAAYLRGISKSSAIKQALVQATRRDQYLEALRGLVDL
;
A
#
# COMPACT_ATOMS: atom_id res chain seq x y z
N SER A 1 -14.88 -13.36 -2.99
CA SER A 1 -13.75 -12.90 -2.16
C SER A 1 -12.79 -14.06 -1.95
N GLN A 2 -11.49 -13.79 -1.77
CA GLN A 2 -10.47 -14.83 -1.52
C GLN A 2 -10.85 -15.79 -0.38
N ALA A 3 -11.52 -15.28 0.66
CA ALA A 3 -12.06 -16.11 1.75
C ALA A 3 -13.02 -17.22 1.27
N LYS A 4 -13.86 -16.96 0.26
CA LYS A 4 -14.75 -17.99 -0.32
C LYS A 4 -13.97 -19.02 -1.16
N ALA A 5 -12.88 -18.63 -1.80
CA ALA A 5 -12.07 -19.53 -2.64
C ALA A 5 -11.25 -20.52 -1.78
N ILE A 6 -10.68 -20.04 -0.67
CA ILE A 6 -9.96 -20.88 0.30
C ILE A 6 -10.89 -21.94 0.90
N LEU A 7 -12.12 -21.54 1.27
CA LEU A 7 -13.14 -22.47 1.77
C LEU A 7 -13.57 -23.52 0.73
N ALA A 8 -13.38 -23.23 -0.56
CA ALA A 8 -13.69 -24.14 -1.66
C ALA A 8 -12.51 -25.05 -2.06
N GLY A 9 -11.37 -24.98 -1.36
CA GLY A 9 -10.18 -25.78 -1.66
C GLY A 9 -9.34 -25.25 -2.84
N ASN A 10 -9.65 -24.06 -3.35
CA ASN A 10 -8.88 -23.42 -4.41
C ASN A 10 -7.67 -22.68 -3.84
N GLU A 11 -6.59 -22.64 -4.60
CA GLU A 11 -5.38 -21.92 -4.22
C GLU A 11 -5.63 -20.40 -4.19
N PRO A 12 -5.20 -19.70 -3.13
CA PRO A 12 -5.44 -18.26 -3.01
C PRO A 12 -4.65 -17.48 -4.05
N ILE A 13 -5.35 -16.65 -4.83
CA ILE A 13 -4.73 -15.68 -5.74
C ILE A 13 -4.19 -14.54 -4.88
N TYR A 14 -2.87 -14.42 -4.79
CA TYR A 14 -2.21 -13.30 -4.12
C TYR A 14 -2.14 -12.09 -5.07
N PRO A 15 -2.41 -10.87 -4.56
CA PRO A 15 -2.30 -9.67 -5.38
C PRO A 15 -0.85 -9.45 -5.81
N THR A 16 -0.68 -8.97 -7.04
CA THR A 16 0.58 -8.53 -7.59
C THR A 16 1.09 -7.29 -6.85
N ARG A 17 2.37 -6.96 -6.99
CA ARG A 17 2.94 -5.74 -6.39
C ARG A 17 2.30 -4.50 -6.98
N SER A 18 1.97 -4.54 -8.27
CA SER A 18 1.24 -3.47 -8.96
C SER A 18 -0.15 -3.24 -8.38
N GLU A 19 -0.90 -4.31 -8.09
CA GLU A 19 -2.23 -4.21 -7.44
C GLU A 19 -2.12 -3.71 -5.99
N ILE A 20 -1.10 -4.14 -5.25
CA ILE A 20 -0.84 -3.63 -3.89
C ILE A 20 -0.53 -2.12 -3.96
N ARG A 21 0.31 -1.70 -4.92
CA ARG A 21 0.64 -0.29 -5.13
C ARG A 21 -0.60 0.53 -5.39
N GLU A 22 -1.45 0.09 -6.31
CA GLU A 22 -2.70 0.76 -6.65
C GLU A 22 -3.61 0.86 -5.43
N ALA A 23 -3.79 -0.23 -4.67
CA ALA A 23 -4.59 -0.23 -3.46
C ALA A 23 -4.09 0.79 -2.40
N ILE A 24 -2.77 0.94 -2.22
CA ILE A 24 -2.19 1.93 -1.31
C ILE A 24 -2.53 3.35 -1.79
N VAL A 25 -2.37 3.62 -3.10
CA VAL A 25 -2.62 4.95 -3.68
C VAL A 25 -4.11 5.31 -3.60
N THR A 26 -5.00 4.40 -3.97
CA THR A 26 -6.45 4.62 -3.85
C THR A 26 -6.87 4.89 -2.41
N HIS A 27 -6.34 4.14 -1.44
CA HIS A 27 -6.63 4.38 -0.03
C HIS A 27 -6.10 5.73 0.44
N LEU A 28 -4.89 6.11 0.03
CA LEU A 28 -4.35 7.43 0.33
C LEU A 28 -5.26 8.53 -0.23
N ASP A 29 -5.70 8.44 -1.48
CA ASP A 29 -6.53 9.45 -2.13
C ASP A 29 -7.86 9.66 -1.39
N LEU A 30 -8.51 8.57 -0.98
CA LEU A 30 -9.70 8.62 -0.15
C LEU A 30 -9.40 9.30 1.20
N MET A 31 -8.30 8.93 1.85
CA MET A 31 -7.93 9.56 3.13
C MET A 31 -7.66 11.06 2.97
N ILE A 32 -7.06 11.49 1.85
CA ILE A 32 -6.82 12.90 1.54
C ILE A 32 -8.17 13.64 1.37
N GLU A 33 -9.13 13.03 0.67
CA GLU A 33 -10.46 13.60 0.47
C GLU A 33 -11.18 13.86 1.80
N TYR A 34 -11.10 12.92 2.75
CA TYR A 34 -11.81 13.03 4.03
C TYR A 34 -11.07 13.84 5.11
N PHE A 35 -9.74 13.77 5.16
CA PHE A 35 -8.95 14.30 6.29
C PHE A 35 -7.98 15.41 5.90
N GLY A 36 -7.81 15.69 4.60
CA GLY A 36 -6.76 16.56 4.09
C GLY A 36 -5.40 15.85 4.01
N GLU A 37 -4.51 16.41 3.19
CA GLU A 37 -3.29 15.70 2.74
C GLU A 37 -2.34 15.30 3.86
N GLU A 38 -1.95 16.25 4.72
CA GLU A 38 -0.96 16.00 5.77
C GLU A 38 -1.46 14.97 6.80
N ALA A 39 -2.72 15.10 7.22
CA ALA A 39 -3.35 14.19 8.18
C ALA A 39 -3.50 12.79 7.59
N ALA A 40 -3.93 12.69 6.32
CA ALA A 40 -4.02 11.44 5.59
C ALA A 40 -2.67 10.73 5.49
N CYS A 41 -1.61 11.44 5.09
CA CYS A 41 -0.26 10.86 4.99
C CYS A 41 0.25 10.31 6.32
N LYS A 42 -0.03 10.99 7.45
CA LYS A 42 0.33 10.53 8.80
C LYS A 42 -0.46 9.28 9.20
N ALA A 43 -1.77 9.28 8.97
CA ALA A 43 -2.64 8.14 9.27
C ALA A 43 -2.26 6.91 8.42
N MET A 44 -1.92 7.12 7.15
CA MET A 44 -1.56 6.06 6.20
C MET A 44 -0.26 5.31 6.56
N ARG A 45 0.63 5.85 7.40
CA ARG A 45 1.91 5.21 7.76
C ARG A 45 1.73 3.80 8.32
N LYS A 46 0.71 3.61 9.18
CA LYS A 46 0.39 2.31 9.77
C LYS A 46 -0.19 1.35 8.73
N HIS A 47 -1.05 1.86 7.85
CA HIS A 47 -1.69 1.08 6.79
C HIS A 47 -0.66 0.63 5.75
N ALA A 48 0.16 1.55 5.25
CA ALA A 48 1.26 1.28 4.31
C ALA A 48 2.21 0.19 4.83
N ALA A 49 2.59 0.24 6.11
CA ALA A 49 3.43 -0.80 6.71
C ALA A 49 2.77 -2.19 6.72
N ALA A 50 1.43 -2.26 6.77
CA ALA A 50 0.70 -3.51 6.68
C ALA A 50 0.68 -4.06 5.25
N TYR A 51 0.48 -3.22 4.23
CA TYR A 51 0.52 -3.63 2.82
C TYR A 51 1.88 -4.22 2.41
N LEU A 52 2.99 -3.68 2.94
CA LEU A 52 4.34 -4.12 2.58
C LEU A 52 4.82 -5.38 3.31
N ARG A 53 4.02 -5.91 4.25
CA ARG A 53 4.39 -7.07 5.04
C ARG A 53 4.54 -8.29 4.13
N GLY A 54 5.69 -8.96 4.21
CA GLY A 54 5.99 -10.16 3.39
C GLY A 54 6.54 -9.84 1.99
N ILE A 55 6.59 -8.57 1.58
CA ILE A 55 7.19 -8.17 0.30
C ILE A 55 8.70 -8.02 0.46
N SER A 56 9.49 -8.81 -0.26
CA SER A 56 10.95 -8.74 -0.24
C SER A 56 11.47 -7.38 -0.73
N LYS A 57 12.53 -6.87 -0.10
CA LYS A 57 13.19 -5.60 -0.45
C LYS A 57 12.29 -4.35 -0.34
N SER A 58 11.23 -4.40 0.47
CA SER A 58 10.32 -3.27 0.70
C SER A 58 10.72 -2.34 1.86
N SER A 59 11.85 -2.58 2.53
CA SER A 59 12.29 -1.80 3.69
C SER A 59 12.54 -0.32 3.37
N ALA A 60 13.19 -0.04 2.24
CA ALA A 60 13.44 1.32 1.76
C ALA A 60 12.14 2.06 1.43
N ILE A 61 11.19 1.36 0.79
CA ILE A 61 9.83 1.87 0.51
C ILE A 61 9.15 2.25 1.83
N LYS A 62 9.16 1.33 2.80
CA LYS A 62 8.55 1.58 4.12
C LYS A 62 9.16 2.79 4.83
N GLN A 63 10.49 2.95 4.79
CA GLN A 63 11.15 4.11 5.40
C GLN A 63 10.74 5.42 4.73
N ALA A 64 10.68 5.46 3.40
CA ALA A 64 10.24 6.63 2.66
C ALA A 64 8.78 7.00 2.98
N LEU A 65 7.88 6.01 3.07
CA LEU A 65 6.46 6.23 3.41
C LEU A 65 6.24 6.78 4.82
N VAL A 66 7.08 6.38 5.79
CA VAL A 66 7.00 6.91 7.17
C VAL A 66 7.40 8.39 7.23
N GLN A 67 8.25 8.86 6.32
CA GLN A 67 8.68 10.27 6.26
C GLN A 67 7.78 11.13 5.37
N ALA A 68 6.98 10.51 4.49
CA ALA A 68 6.10 11.24 3.59
C ALA A 68 5.02 12.04 4.34
N THR A 69 4.84 13.29 3.92
CA THR A 69 3.81 14.24 4.37
C THR A 69 2.94 14.73 3.22
N ARG A 70 3.28 14.36 1.98
CA ARG A 70 2.55 14.70 0.76
C ARG A 70 2.29 13.47 -0.11
N ARG A 71 1.26 13.56 -0.95
CA ARG A 71 0.83 12.50 -1.88
C ARG A 71 1.92 12.14 -2.87
N ASP A 72 2.60 13.13 -3.43
CA ASP A 72 3.69 12.93 -4.40
C ASP A 72 4.86 12.14 -3.82
N GLN A 73 5.22 12.40 -2.56
CA GLN A 73 6.23 11.64 -1.84
C GLN A 73 5.80 10.18 -1.62
N TYR A 74 4.51 9.94 -1.38
CA TYR A 74 3.95 8.59 -1.35
C TYR A 74 4.09 7.88 -2.70
N LEU A 75 3.75 8.57 -3.81
CA LEU A 75 3.89 8.01 -5.15
C LEU A 75 5.35 7.69 -5.50
N GLU A 76 6.28 8.60 -5.15
CA GLU A 76 7.70 8.40 -5.37
C GLU A 76 8.23 7.20 -4.58
N ALA A 77 7.89 7.12 -3.30
CA ALA A 77 8.28 5.98 -2.46
C ALA A 77 7.78 4.64 -3.03
N LEU A 78 6.60 4.62 -3.63
CA LEU A 78 5.97 3.45 -4.21
C LEU A 78 6.42 3.14 -5.65
N ARG A 79 7.22 3.99 -6.29
CA ARG A 79 7.68 3.80 -7.68
C ARG A 79 8.38 2.46 -7.88
N GLY A 80 9.14 2.00 -6.88
CA GLY A 80 9.85 0.72 -6.90
C GLY A 80 8.99 -0.51 -6.57
N LEU A 81 7.72 -0.34 -6.23
CA LEU A 81 6.80 -1.44 -5.94
C LEU A 81 6.17 -1.98 -7.24
N VAL A 82 7.02 -2.58 -8.07
CA VAL A 82 6.64 -3.21 -9.34
C VAL A 82 6.95 -4.71 -9.28
N ASP A 83 6.24 -5.47 -10.11
CA ASP A 83 6.48 -6.91 -10.29
C ASP A 83 7.90 -7.15 -10.87
N LEU A 84 8.55 -8.22 -10.39
CA LEU A 84 9.91 -8.60 -10.79
C LEU A 84 9.89 -9.47 -12.04
#